data_AF-A0A1G0IGW0-F1
#
_entry.id   AF-A0A1G0IGW0-F1
#
_cell.length_a   1.000
_cell.length_b   1.000
_cell.length_c   1.000
_cell.angle_alpha   90.00
_cell.angle_beta   90.00
_cell.angle_gamma   90.00
#
_symmetry.space_group_name_H-M   'P 1'
#
loop_
_entity.id
_entity.type
_entity.pdbx_description
1 polymer ?
#
loop_
_entity_poly.entity_id
_entity_poly.type
_entity_poly.pdbx_seq_one_letter_code
_entity_poly.pdbx_strand_id
1 'polypeptide(L)'
;MKTTHGFALIEVLFSMLFISLVLFSLLEYQIQTLDLIKQSELKTIATIQLANFSDMLLVAKTDSQQKKYFKIWKKQNRHLLPNAKSTFDSVDDYFCRISVQWMFRKIQSQSAVVFCAS
;
A
#
# COMPACT_ATOMS: atom_id res chain seq x y z
N MET A 1 9.66 -39.12 -49.73
CA MET A 1 9.64 -39.15 -48.24
C MET A 1 10.72 -38.21 -47.70
N LYS A 2 10.54 -36.87 -47.84
CA LYS A 2 11.50 -35.85 -47.35
C LYS A 2 10.84 -34.58 -46.80
N THR A 3 9.52 -34.44 -46.95
CA THR A 3 8.75 -33.24 -46.57
C THR A 3 8.11 -33.34 -45.18
N THR A 4 8.02 -34.53 -44.59
CA THR A 4 7.36 -34.76 -43.29
C THR A 4 8.14 -34.22 -42.09
N HIS A 5 9.47 -34.22 -42.14
CA HIS A 5 10.30 -33.72 -41.04
C HIS A 5 10.29 -32.18 -40.90
N GLY A 6 10.16 -31.45 -42.00
CA GLY A 6 10.08 -29.98 -41.98
C GLY A 6 8.75 -29.48 -41.39
N PHE A 7 7.65 -30.17 -41.70
CA PHE A 7 6.33 -29.85 -41.15
C PHE A 7 6.26 -30.10 -39.64
N ALA A 8 6.79 -31.24 -39.17
CA ALA A 8 6.83 -31.57 -37.75
C ALA A 8 7.68 -30.56 -36.94
N LEU A 9 8.79 -30.08 -37.50
CA LEU A 9 9.64 -29.09 -36.82
C LEU A 9 8.93 -27.73 -36.68
N ILE A 10 8.19 -27.31 -37.71
CA ILE A 10 7.37 -26.09 -37.66
C ILE A 10 6.27 -26.21 -36.60
N GLU A 11 5.60 -27.36 -36.49
CA GLU A 11 4.57 -27.62 -35.49
C GLU A 11 5.12 -27.55 -34.05
N VAL A 12 6.31 -28.11 -33.82
CA VAL A 12 7.00 -28.02 -32.52
C VAL A 12 7.35 -26.57 -32.20
N LEU A 13 7.84 -25.80 -33.18
CA LEU A 13 8.15 -24.37 -32.98
C LEU A 13 6.91 -23.56 -32.62
N PHE A 14 5.78 -23.78 -33.31
CA PHE A 14 4.53 -23.12 -32.95
C PHE A 14 4.04 -23.54 -31.57
N SER A 15 4.11 -24.82 -31.23
CA SER A 15 3.72 -25.31 -29.90
C SER A 15 4.56 -24.68 -28.80
N MET A 16 5.88 -24.56 -29.00
CA MET A 16 6.77 -23.87 -28.05
C MET A 16 6.47 -22.38 -27.97
N LEU A 17 6.13 -21.73 -29.09
CA LEU A 17 5.73 -20.32 -29.10
C LEU A 17 4.43 -20.10 -28.33
N PHE A 18 3.44 -20.97 -28.49
CA PHE A 18 2.19 -20.89 -27.72
C PHE A 18 2.44 -21.08 -26.23
N ILE A 19 3.24 -22.08 -25.85
CA ILE A 19 3.61 -22.31 -24.45
C ILE A 19 4.35 -21.09 -23.87
N SER A 20 5.29 -20.50 -24.61
CA SER A 20 6.05 -19.34 -24.12
C SER A 20 5.16 -18.11 -23.94
N LEU A 21 4.20 -17.86 -24.84
CA LEU A 21 3.21 -16.80 -24.69
C LEU A 21 2.35 -17.00 -23.45
N VAL A 22 1.84 -18.22 -23.22
CA VAL A 22 1.05 -18.54 -22.03
C VAL A 22 1.85 -18.32 -20.74
N LEU A 23 3.11 -18.78 -20.72
CA LEU A 23 3.99 -18.58 -19.57
C LEU A 23 4.28 -17.09 -19.34
N PHE A 24 4.46 -16.31 -20.40
CA PHE A 24 4.68 -14.88 -20.30
C PHE A 24 3.44 -14.15 -19.75
N SER A 25 2.25 -14.49 -20.22
CA SER A 25 1.00 -13.94 -19.68
C SER A 25 0.81 -14.30 -18.19
N LEU A 26 1.17 -15.51 -17.79
CA LEU A 26 1.13 -15.92 -16.38
C LEU A 26 2.11 -15.11 -15.53
N LEU A 27 3.31 -14.86 -16.04
CA LEU A 27 4.32 -14.05 -15.35
C LEU A 27 3.85 -12.61 -15.15
N GLU A 28 3.29 -11.98 -16.19
CA GLU A 28 2.72 -10.64 -16.08
C GLU A 28 1.59 -10.58 -15.03
N TYR A 29 0.71 -11.58 -15.02
CA TYR A 29 -0.35 -11.69 -14.03
C TYR A 29 0.20 -11.80 -12.59
N GLN A 30 1.26 -12.61 -12.40
CA GLN A 30 1.90 -12.75 -11.09
C GLN A 30 2.52 -11.44 -10.61
N ILE A 31 3.18 -10.69 -11.50
CA ILE A 31 3.75 -9.38 -11.17
C ILE A 31 2.65 -8.41 -10.72
N GLN A 32 1.55 -8.33 -11.48
CA GLN A 32 0.42 -7.47 -11.12
C GLN A 32 -0.21 -7.87 -9.78
N THR A 33 -0.37 -9.18 -9.54
CA THR A 33 -0.92 -9.70 -8.29
C THR A 33 -0.03 -9.35 -7.10
N LEU A 34 1.29 -9.46 -7.27
CA LEU A 34 2.26 -9.08 -6.23
C LEU A 34 2.17 -7.58 -5.88
N ASP A 35 1.99 -6.72 -6.88
CA ASP A 35 1.79 -5.29 -6.65
C ASP A 35 0.52 -4.99 -5.87
N LEU A 36 -0.58 -5.68 -6.20
CA LEU A 36 -1.86 -5.53 -5.50
C LEU A 36 -1.76 -5.98 -4.05
N ILE A 37 -1.09 -7.11 -3.79
CA ILE A 37 -0.84 -7.60 -2.43
C ILE A 37 -0.05 -6.56 -1.64
N LYS A 38 1.04 -6.04 -2.21
CA LYS A 38 1.87 -5.03 -1.55
C LYS A 38 1.12 -3.72 -1.31
N GLN A 39 0.29 -3.29 -2.27
CA GLN A 39 -0.57 -2.12 -2.08
C GLN A 39 -1.57 -2.33 -0.95
N SER A 40 -2.20 -3.51 -0.90
CA SER A 40 -3.15 -3.89 0.14
C SER A 40 -2.47 -3.92 1.52
N GLU A 41 -1.29 -4.52 1.62
CA GLU A 41 -0.48 -4.55 2.84
C GLU A 41 -0.20 -3.15 3.37
N LEU A 42 0.32 -2.24 2.53
CA LEU A 42 0.61 -0.87 2.92
C LEU A 42 -0.65 -0.11 3.36
N LYS A 43 -1.78 -0.33 2.68
CA LYS A 43 -3.07 0.26 3.05
C LYS A 43 -3.56 -0.26 4.40
N THR A 44 -3.39 -1.55 4.68
CA THR A 44 -3.70 -2.16 5.98
C THR A 44 -2.83 -1.56 7.08
N ILE A 45 -1.51 -1.44 6.86
CA ILE A 45 -0.60 -0.77 7.79
C ILE A 45 -1.05 0.66 8.06
N ALA A 46 -1.35 1.45 7.01
CA ALA A 46 -1.82 2.82 7.16
C ALA A 46 -3.12 2.89 7.98
N THR A 47 -4.06 1.98 7.73
CA THR A 47 -5.34 1.90 8.46
C THR A 47 -5.12 1.59 9.95
N ILE A 48 -4.28 0.60 10.25
CA ILE A 48 -3.92 0.25 11.64
C ILE A 48 -3.23 1.42 12.32
N GLN A 49 -2.32 2.12 11.63
CA GLN A 49 -1.64 3.29 12.20
C GLN A 49 -2.59 4.45 12.49
N LEU A 50 -3.62 4.67 11.66
CA LEU A 50 -4.65 5.67 11.93
C LEU A 50 -5.49 5.29 13.16
N ALA A 51 -5.90 4.03 13.28
CA ALA A 51 -6.63 3.53 14.45
C ALA A 51 -5.80 3.62 15.75
N ASN A 52 -4.53 3.21 15.69
CA ASN A 52 -3.63 3.34 16.84
C ASN A 52 -3.48 4.80 17.29
N PHE A 53 -3.39 5.74 16.35
CA PHE A 53 -3.27 7.15 16.69
C PHE A 53 -4.59 7.73 17.20
N SER A 54 -5.75 7.28 16.68
CA SER A 54 -7.04 7.68 17.25
C SER A 54 -7.16 7.26 18.71
N ASP A 55 -6.73 6.05 19.05
CA ASP A 55 -6.75 5.56 20.43
C ASP A 55 -5.81 6.37 21.33
N MET A 56 -4.63 6.75 20.83
CA MET A 56 -3.72 7.64 21.55
C MET A 56 -4.32 9.03 21.79
N LEU A 57 -5.09 9.56 20.83
CA LEU A 57 -5.76 10.86 20.96
C LEU A 57 -6.88 10.83 21.99
N LEU A 58 -7.60 9.72 22.14
CA LEU A 58 -8.63 9.57 23.18
C LEU A 58 -8.05 9.64 24.61
N VAL A 59 -6.81 9.18 24.79
CA VAL A 59 -6.13 9.20 26.08
C VAL A 59 -5.41 10.53 26.34
N ALA A 60 -5.14 11.31 25.28
CA ALA A 60 -4.45 12.58 25.37
C ALA A 60 -5.40 13.71 25.81
N LYS A 61 -5.27 14.14 27.08
CA LYS A 61 -6.14 15.17 27.68
C LYS A 61 -5.68 16.60 27.44
N THR A 62 -4.55 16.79 26.77
CA THR A 62 -3.95 18.11 26.55
C THR A 62 -3.27 18.18 25.19
N ASP A 63 -3.29 19.35 24.58
CA ASP A 63 -2.57 19.65 23.33
C ASP A 63 -1.09 19.25 23.36
N SER A 64 -0.44 19.41 24.51
CA SER A 64 0.98 19.07 24.69
C SER A 64 1.20 17.55 24.55
N GLN A 65 0.32 16.74 25.14
CA GLN A 65 0.35 15.29 25.00
C GLN A 65 0.03 14.86 23.58
N GLN A 66 -0.99 15.46 22.95
CA GLN A 66 -1.34 15.17 21.55
C GLN A 66 -0.16 15.45 20.61
N LYS A 67 0.52 16.59 20.75
CA LYS A 67 1.73 16.92 19.97
C LYS A 67 2.88 15.95 20.23
N LYS A 68 3.04 15.47 21.47
CA LYS A 68 4.04 14.46 21.82
C LYS A 68 3.73 13.12 21.14
N TYR A 69 2.49 12.64 21.23
CA TYR A 69 2.07 11.41 20.58
C TYR A 69 2.16 11.51 19.07
N PHE A 70 1.79 12.64 18.48
CA PHE A 70 1.93 12.86 17.04
C PHE A 70 3.39 12.74 16.58
N LYS A 71 4.36 13.28 17.33
CA LYS A 71 5.79 13.13 17.00
C LYS A 71 6.24 11.67 17.04
N ILE A 72 5.78 10.89 18.03
CA ILE A 72 6.10 9.47 18.16
C ILE A 72 5.47 8.68 16.99
N TRP A 73 4.18 8.89 16.75
CA TRP A 73 3.43 8.27 15.67
C TRP A 73 4.05 8.57 14.29
N LYS A 74 4.40 9.83 14.03
CA LYS A 74 5.10 10.23 12.80
C LYS A 74 6.45 9.52 12.63
N LYS A 75 7.20 9.30 13.71
CA LYS A 75 8.47 8.55 13.68
C LYS A 75 8.22 7.07 13.36
N GLN A 76 7.18 6.46 13.94
CA GLN A 76 6.79 5.08 13.66
C GLN A 76 6.37 4.90 12.20
N ASN A 77 5.52 5.80 11.68
CA ASN A 77 5.08 5.77 10.28
C ASN A 77 6.23 5.84 9.28
N ARG A 78 7.29 6.61 9.58
CA ARG A 78 8.49 6.67 8.71
C ARG A 78 9.23 5.35 8.57
N HIS A 79 9.12 4.46 9.57
CA HIS A 79 9.74 3.13 9.52
C HIS A 79 8.84 2.11 8.84
N LEU A 80 7.52 2.27 8.94
CA LEU A 80 6.54 1.30 8.44
C LEU A 80 6.10 1.58 7.00
N LEU A 81 6.05 2.85 6.61
CA LEU A 81 5.54 3.28 5.30
C LEU A 81 6.65 4.01 4.51
N PRO A 82 6.83 3.69 3.22
CA PRO A 82 7.83 4.33 2.39
C PRO A 82 7.52 5.81 2.14
N ASN A 83 8.49 6.68 2.44
CA ASN A 83 8.36 8.14 2.30
C ASN A 83 7.13 8.71 3.03
N ALA A 84 6.84 8.17 4.23
CA ALA A 84 5.67 8.55 4.99
C ALA A 84 5.66 10.04 5.36
N LYS A 85 4.54 10.70 5.07
CA LYS A 85 4.18 12.01 5.60
C LYS A 85 2.90 11.86 6.41
N SER A 86 2.85 12.53 7.55
CA SER A 86 1.69 12.48 8.45
C SER A 86 1.27 13.89 8.78
N THR A 87 -0.04 14.15 8.76
CA THR A 87 -0.63 15.43 9.20
C THR A 87 -1.65 15.18 10.31
N PHE A 88 -1.81 16.21 11.13
CA PHE A 88 -2.75 16.25 12.25
C PHE A 88 -3.27 17.68 12.30
N ASP A 89 -4.56 17.85 12.00
CA ASP A 89 -5.20 19.14 11.86
C ASP A 89 -6.53 19.12 12.64
N SER A 90 -6.76 20.08 13.53
CA SER A 90 -8.06 20.23 14.20
C SER A 90 -9.09 20.70 13.18
N VAL A 91 -10.22 20.00 13.08
CA VAL A 91 -11.33 20.35 12.19
C VAL A 91 -12.39 21.15 12.94
N ASP A 92 -12.60 20.80 14.20
CA ASP A 92 -13.58 21.40 15.11
C ASP A 92 -13.07 21.29 16.55
N ASP A 93 -13.80 21.84 17.53
CA ASP A 93 -13.41 21.85 18.95
C ASP A 93 -13.17 20.45 19.52
N TYR A 94 -13.87 19.43 19.00
CA TYR A 94 -13.78 18.04 19.47
C TYR A 94 -13.29 17.04 18.42
N PHE A 95 -13.02 17.49 17.20
CA PHE A 95 -12.68 16.60 16.08
C PHE A 95 -11.38 17.03 15.42
N CYS A 96 -10.51 16.05 15.17
CA CYS A 96 -9.31 16.26 14.35
C CYS A 96 -9.31 15.35 13.14
N ARG A 97 -8.65 15.83 12.10
CA ARG A 97 -8.28 15.06 10.93
C ARG A 97 -6.86 14.54 11.11
N ILE A 98 -6.74 13.23 11.06
CA ILE A 98 -5.46 12.53 11.01
C ILE A 98 -5.25 12.00 9.60
N SER A 99 -4.06 12.22 9.05
CA SER A 99 -3.73 11.71 7.72
C SER A 99 -2.34 11.10 7.66
N VAL A 100 -2.21 10.06 6.84
CA VAL A 100 -0.95 9.45 6.48
C VAL A 100 -0.86 9.30 4.96
N GLN A 101 0.26 9.71 4.41
CA GLN A 101 0.57 9.69 3.00
C GLN A 101 1.85 8.90 2.81
N TRP A 102 1.91 8.04 1.79
CA TRP A 102 3.08 7.22 1.46
C TRP A 102 3.26 7.12 -0.05
N MET A 103 4.41 6.62 -0.48
CA MET A 103 4.73 6.47 -1.91
C MET A 103 4.76 4.99 -2.30
N PHE A 104 3.85 4.59 -3.20
CA PHE A 104 3.86 3.26 -3.82
C PHE A 104 3.41 3.37 -5.28
N ARG A 105 4.38 3.40 -6.21
CA ARG A 105 4.23 3.79 -7.64
C ARG A 105 3.75 5.22 -7.85
N LYS A 106 2.73 5.63 -7.12
CA LYS A 106 2.15 6.97 -7.01
C LYS A 106 2.03 7.35 -5.54
N ILE A 107 1.72 8.60 -5.28
CA ILE A 107 1.37 9.07 -3.95
C ILE A 107 0.03 8.43 -3.55
N GLN A 108 0.00 7.81 -2.38
CA GLN A 108 -1.18 7.25 -1.74
C GLN A 108 -1.42 8.00 -0.43
N SER A 109 -2.69 8.14 -0.05
CA SER A 109 -3.05 8.83 1.19
C SER A 109 -4.27 8.20 1.81
N GLN A 110 -4.29 8.16 3.13
CA GLN A 110 -5.45 7.76 3.92
C GLN A 110 -5.63 8.73 5.07
N SER A 111 -6.89 9.08 5.34
CA SER A 111 -7.25 10.00 6.40
C SER A 111 -8.48 9.53 7.15
N ALA A 112 -8.60 9.94 8.40
CA ALA A 112 -9.75 9.71 9.24
C ALA A 112 -10.05 11.00 10.03
N VAL A 113 -11.34 11.24 10.29
CA VAL A 113 -11.78 12.25 11.24
C VAL A 113 -12.11 11.52 12.54
N VAL A 114 -11.47 11.93 13.62
CA VAL A 114 -11.52 11.24 14.91
C VAL A 114 -11.78 12.24 16.02
N PHE A 115 -12.34 11.74 17.13
CA PHE A 115 -12.54 12.55 18.31
C PHE A 115 -11.21 12.88 18.98
N CYS A 116 -11.05 14.14 19.38
CA CYS A 116 -9.92 14.64 20.13
C CYS A 116 -10.47 15.32 21.38
N ALA A 117 -10.07 14.85 22.56
CA ALA A 117 -10.39 15.56 23.79
C ALA A 117 -9.60 16.87 23.81
N SER A 118 -10.30 18.00 23.71
CA SER A 118 -9.76 19.35 23.93
C SER A 118 -9.36 19.55 25.40
#